data_AF-A0A2A2J7J4-F1
#
_entry.id   AF-A0A2A2J7J4-F1
#
_cell.length_a   1.000
_cell.length_b   1.000
_cell.length_c   1.000
_cell.angle_alpha   90.00
_cell.angle_beta   90.00
_cell.angle_gamma   90.00
#
_symmetry.space_group_name_H-M   'P 1'
#
loop_
_entity.id
_entity.type
_entity.pdbx_description
1 polymer ?
#
loop_
_entity_poly.entity_id
_entity_poly.type
_entity_poly.pdbx_seq_one_letter_code
_entity_poly.pdbx_strand_id
1 'polypeptide(L)'
;MCSEEVTKKREGRRGVARAKAHCKDCEACDDADCTWCCPERLAALNPLLRLILLVIGMLCVILILVFANISNNSVSSGNLHDIAAVTPREGINVSRAQEILTALCDAYRDGLVSGDSCNRLCFTRKWVVTDYYEAHKTVIVLKDGGQMTVYKSEQPFYTDFPQIDNSKSYEQYSDMVSPMSAGEGMTQRDRTSLSTLIQQPEFILFRLLPLTRVTPKLIGTCGHMYEVESLVAFRMKGYYMNLKGKILVHLMGTLKLLYEFLNEPLQWCAVKFENLGLSADYPKRFVLMDGDMVYTQSKLNSMLKGKPCVKDEDCRIGDCEARCTADLTCSGRSNENLEVFCDKLVNKLFGNNWSRNNKYLLACHDTGSNITKRLNDLRLTWSWNLADV
;
A
#
# COMPACT_ATOMS: atom_id res chain seq x y z
N MET A 1 -51.05 -2.48 17.70
CA MET A 1 -52.28 -2.95 17.03
C MET A 1 -53.45 -2.29 17.71
N CYS A 2 -54.09 -1.31 17.06
CA CYS A 2 -55.39 -0.80 17.48
C CYS A 2 -56.41 -1.29 16.45
N SER A 3 -57.45 -1.98 16.90
CA SER A 3 -58.55 -2.44 16.04
C SER A 3 -59.66 -1.40 16.05
N GLU A 4 -60.17 -1.04 14.89
CA GLU A 4 -61.36 -0.21 14.76
C GLU A 4 -62.63 -1.09 14.82
N GLU A 5 -63.52 -0.82 15.76
CA GLU A 5 -64.92 -1.24 15.67
C GLU A 5 -65.79 -0.03 15.32
N VAL A 6 -66.42 -0.07 14.15
CA VAL A 6 -67.39 0.93 13.71
C VAL A 6 -68.80 0.40 13.97
N THR A 7 -69.52 1.01 14.91
CA THR A 7 -70.97 0.81 15.05
C THR A 7 -71.75 2.00 14.46
N LYS A 8 -72.70 1.68 13.57
CA LYS A 8 -73.62 2.61 12.89
C LYS A 8 -74.69 3.14 13.86
N LYS A 9 -75.01 4.44 13.78
CA LYS A 9 -76.39 4.93 13.98
C LYS A 9 -76.70 6.20 13.19
N ARG A 10 -77.90 6.24 12.61
CA ARG A 10 -78.49 7.28 11.75
C ARG A 10 -78.97 8.51 12.55
N GLU A 11 -78.95 9.64 11.83
CA GLU A 11 -79.81 10.83 11.89
C GLU A 11 -79.79 11.77 13.12
N GLY A 12 -79.42 13.04 12.84
CA GLY A 12 -80.26 14.19 13.20
C GLY A 12 -79.92 14.99 14.47
N ARG A 13 -79.26 16.14 14.26
CA ARG A 13 -79.17 17.35 15.12
C ARG A 13 -78.34 17.31 16.42
N ARG A 14 -77.38 18.25 16.44
CA ARG A 14 -76.68 18.93 17.57
C ARG A 14 -76.63 18.21 18.92
N GLY A 15 -75.44 17.73 19.28
CA GLY A 15 -75.07 17.38 20.65
C GLY A 15 -73.63 16.85 20.70
N VAL A 16 -72.78 17.49 21.51
CA VAL A 16 -71.40 17.10 21.77
C VAL A 16 -71.38 15.75 22.50
N ALA A 17 -70.86 14.70 21.87
CA ALA A 17 -70.53 13.44 22.55
C ALA A 17 -69.01 13.41 22.79
N ARG A 18 -68.63 13.58 24.06
CA ARG A 18 -67.25 13.58 24.54
C ARG A 18 -66.85 12.14 24.86
N ALA A 19 -66.12 11.48 23.97
CA ALA A 19 -65.49 10.19 24.26
C ALA A 19 -64.16 10.44 25.00
N LYS A 20 -64.09 10.03 26.27
CA LYS A 20 -62.85 9.98 27.06
C LYS A 20 -62.06 8.75 26.63
N ALA A 21 -60.86 8.94 26.07
CA ALA A 21 -59.88 7.88 25.94
C ALA A 21 -58.91 7.94 27.13
N HIS A 22 -58.89 6.89 27.93
CA HIS A 22 -57.89 6.65 28.97
C HIS A 22 -56.65 6.02 28.32
N CYS A 23 -55.49 6.68 28.40
CA CYS A 23 -54.21 6.02 28.16
C CYS A 23 -53.77 5.33 29.46
N LYS A 24 -53.64 4.00 29.40
CA LYS A 24 -52.80 3.22 30.33
C LYS A 24 -51.37 3.29 29.79
N ASP A 25 -50.40 3.41 30.70
CA ASP A 25 -48.95 3.33 30.45
C ASP A 25 -48.21 4.66 30.23
N CYS A 26 -48.43 5.65 31.10
CA CYS A 26 -47.47 6.73 31.36
C CYS A 26 -47.40 6.97 32.88
N GLU A 27 -46.51 6.27 33.57
CA GLU A 27 -46.12 6.59 34.94
C GLU A 27 -45.09 7.73 34.94
N ALA A 28 -45.44 8.82 35.65
CA ALA A 28 -44.58 9.88 36.17
C ALA A 28 -43.66 10.64 35.19
N CYS A 29 -44.18 11.75 34.64
CA CYS A 29 -43.35 12.91 34.27
C CYS A 29 -43.91 14.15 34.99
N ASP A 30 -43.08 14.79 35.81
CA ASP A 30 -43.38 16.08 36.44
C ASP A 30 -43.47 17.21 35.40
N ASP A 31 -44.36 18.15 35.67
CA ASP A 31 -44.86 19.18 34.77
C ASP A 31 -43.78 20.12 34.19
N ALA A 32 -43.37 19.86 32.94
CA ALA A 32 -42.91 20.88 31.96
C ALA A 32 -42.79 20.37 30.50
N ASP A 33 -42.76 19.06 30.25
CA ASP A 33 -42.37 18.49 28.93
C ASP A 33 -43.47 17.68 28.19
N CYS A 34 -44.76 17.98 28.40
CA CYS A 34 -45.85 17.31 27.68
C CYS A 34 -46.23 17.95 26.31
N THR A 35 -45.29 18.58 25.61
CA THR A 35 -45.56 19.10 24.25
C THR A 35 -45.29 18.09 23.12
N TRP A 36 -44.73 16.92 23.41
CA TRP A 36 -44.29 15.96 22.39
C TRP A 36 -45.21 14.73 22.18
N CYS A 37 -46.28 14.57 22.95
CA CYS A 37 -47.17 13.40 22.86
C CYS A 37 -48.51 13.63 22.13
N CYS A 38 -48.70 14.73 21.41
CA CYS A 38 -49.89 14.92 20.55
C CYS A 38 -49.56 15.65 19.22
N PRO A 39 -49.54 14.96 18.06
CA PRO A 39 -49.22 15.60 16.78
C PRO A 39 -50.41 16.32 16.11
N GLU A 40 -51.53 16.57 16.81
CA GLU A 40 -52.76 17.08 16.19
C GLU A 40 -52.94 18.61 16.19
N ARG A 41 -51.93 19.42 16.53
CA ARG A 41 -52.06 20.90 16.47
C ARG A 41 -51.48 21.58 15.22
N LEU A 42 -50.89 20.84 14.28
CA LEU A 42 -50.49 21.41 12.97
C LEU A 42 -51.63 21.40 11.95
N ALA A 43 -52.75 20.73 12.26
CA ALA A 43 -53.93 20.57 11.40
C ALA A 43 -54.72 21.87 11.12
N ALA A 44 -54.48 22.95 11.88
CA ALA A 44 -55.28 24.20 11.83
C ALA A 44 -54.60 25.41 11.15
N LEU A 45 -53.46 25.21 10.46
CA LEU A 45 -52.75 26.28 9.75
C LEU A 45 -53.11 26.32 8.26
N ASN A 46 -53.32 27.53 7.74
CA ASN A 46 -53.65 27.83 6.34
C ASN A 46 -52.65 27.13 5.38
N PRO A 47 -53.07 26.43 4.32
CA PRO A 47 -52.18 25.64 3.44
C PRO A 47 -50.98 26.41 2.90
N LEU A 48 -51.13 27.72 2.64
CA LEU A 48 -50.03 28.61 2.26
C LEU A 48 -48.95 28.73 3.34
N LEU A 49 -49.36 28.83 4.61
CA LEU A 49 -48.44 28.96 5.74
C LEU A 49 -47.69 27.65 6.02
N ARG A 50 -48.33 26.49 5.78
CA ARG A 50 -47.63 25.19 5.84
C ARG A 50 -46.58 25.06 4.76
N LEU A 51 -46.89 25.48 3.53
CA LEU A 51 -45.93 25.44 2.43
C LEU A 51 -44.73 26.36 2.73
N ILE A 52 -44.98 27.56 3.25
CA ILE A 52 -43.93 28.50 3.66
C ILE A 52 -43.04 27.90 4.76
N LEU A 53 -43.63 27.28 5.79
CA LEU A 53 -42.85 26.64 6.87
C LEU A 53 -42.02 25.45 6.38
N LEU A 54 -42.53 24.65 5.44
CA LEU A 54 -41.76 23.55 4.82
C LEU A 54 -40.60 24.08 3.96
N VAL A 55 -40.84 25.14 3.18
CA VAL A 55 -39.80 25.76 2.35
C VAL A 55 -38.72 26.40 3.23
N ILE A 56 -39.11 27.10 4.31
CA ILE A 56 -38.15 27.66 5.28
C ILE A 56 -37.34 26.54 5.95
N GLY A 57 -38.00 25.45 6.37
CA GLY A 57 -37.31 24.29 6.95
C GLY A 57 -36.29 23.68 5.98
N MET A 58 -36.65 23.49 4.71
CA MET A 58 -35.74 23.00 3.68
C MET A 58 -34.57 23.95 3.42
N LEU A 59 -34.82 25.26 3.34
CA LEU A 59 -33.77 26.27 3.17
C LEU A 59 -32.83 26.32 4.38
N CYS A 60 -33.34 26.18 5.60
CA CYS A 60 -32.52 26.08 6.81
C CYS A 60 -31.64 24.82 6.80
N VAL A 61 -32.16 23.66 6.36
CA VAL A 61 -31.35 22.44 6.23
C VAL A 61 -30.28 22.61 5.15
N ILE A 62 -30.59 23.21 4.01
CA ILE A 62 -29.60 23.51 2.96
C ILE A 62 -28.53 24.46 3.49
N LEU A 63 -28.91 25.53 4.22
CA LEU A 63 -27.97 26.44 4.85
C LEU A 63 -27.10 25.72 5.88
N ILE A 64 -27.66 24.85 6.73
CA ILE A 64 -26.89 24.05 7.70
C ILE A 64 -25.91 23.11 6.98
N LEU A 65 -26.30 22.49 5.87
CA LEU A 65 -25.40 21.64 5.07
C LEU A 65 -24.31 22.43 4.36
N VAL A 66 -24.61 23.66 3.91
CA VAL A 66 -23.63 24.59 3.33
C VAL A 66 -22.66 25.08 4.41
N PHE A 67 -23.16 25.48 5.58
CA PHE A 67 -22.31 25.88 6.72
C PHE A 67 -21.48 24.70 7.24
N ALA A 68 -22.01 23.49 7.29
CA ALA A 68 -21.26 22.28 7.63
C ALA A 68 -20.17 21.96 6.58
N ASN A 69 -20.44 22.18 5.29
CA ASN A 69 -19.41 22.08 4.23
C ASN A 69 -18.35 23.20 4.33
N ILE A 70 -18.74 24.43 4.70
CA ILE A 70 -17.80 25.54 4.89
C ILE A 70 -16.95 25.32 6.14
N SER A 71 -17.52 24.80 7.25
CA SER A 71 -16.76 24.47 8.45
C SER A 71 -15.86 23.24 8.26
N ASN A 72 -16.23 22.29 7.40
CA ASN A 72 -15.38 21.16 7.02
C ASN A 72 -14.29 21.54 5.99
N ASN A 73 -14.42 22.70 5.34
CA ASN A 73 -13.38 23.27 4.48
C ASN A 73 -12.41 24.21 5.22
N SER A 74 -12.52 24.31 6.56
CA SER A 74 -11.39 24.72 7.38
C SER A 74 -10.44 23.54 7.60
N VAL A 75 -9.97 22.94 6.49
CA VAL A 75 -8.65 22.35 6.49
C VAL A 75 -7.73 23.52 6.81
N SER A 76 -7.28 23.57 8.07
CA SER A 76 -6.00 24.18 8.36
C SER A 76 -5.04 23.61 7.33
N SER A 77 -4.66 24.44 6.34
CA SER A 77 -3.47 24.24 5.53
C SER A 77 -2.30 24.20 6.51
N GLY A 78 -2.15 23.07 7.19
CA GLY A 78 -0.90 22.62 7.76
C GLY A 78 -0.04 22.32 6.55
N ASN A 79 0.62 23.38 6.06
CA ASN A 79 1.68 23.39 5.08
C ASN A 79 1.83 22.07 4.29
N LEU A 80 0.98 21.89 3.28
CA LEU A 80 1.34 21.06 2.13
C LEU A 80 2.24 21.90 1.19
N HIS A 81 3.31 22.40 1.79
CA HIS A 81 4.46 23.03 1.14
C HIS A 81 5.71 22.58 1.90
N ASP A 82 5.86 21.27 2.09
CA ASP A 82 7.19 20.69 1.90
C ASP A 82 7.38 20.55 0.38
N ILE A 83 7.56 21.70 -0.28
CA ILE A 83 8.41 21.73 -1.47
C ILE A 83 9.73 21.21 -0.94
N ALA A 84 10.05 19.96 -1.31
CA ALA A 84 11.24 19.22 -0.93
C ALA A 84 12.39 20.18 -0.63
N ALA A 85 12.68 20.33 0.66
CA ALA A 85 13.80 21.11 1.14
C ALA A 85 15.02 20.74 0.27
N VAL A 86 15.64 21.75 -0.32
CA VAL A 86 16.84 21.64 -1.18
C VAL A 86 18.06 21.14 -0.38
N THR A 87 17.90 20.96 0.93
CA THR A 87 18.95 20.52 1.82
C THR A 87 19.07 19.00 1.79
N PRO A 88 20.26 18.46 1.51
CA PRO A 88 20.57 17.06 1.77
C PRO A 88 20.09 16.63 3.15
N ARG A 89 19.61 15.38 3.30
CA ARG A 89 19.33 14.82 4.62
C ARG A 89 20.59 14.94 5.49
N GLU A 90 20.42 15.37 6.73
CA GLU A 90 21.54 15.57 7.65
C GLU A 90 22.33 14.27 7.84
N GLY A 91 23.67 14.37 7.80
CA GLY A 91 24.57 13.24 8.01
C GLY A 91 24.78 12.31 6.80
N ILE A 92 24.31 12.65 5.59
CA ILE A 92 24.58 11.81 4.40
C ILE A 92 26.00 12.01 3.86
N ASN A 93 26.61 10.91 3.42
CA ASN A 93 27.93 10.94 2.77
C ASN A 93 27.79 11.29 1.28
N VAL A 94 27.64 12.59 0.99
CA VAL A 94 27.49 13.09 -0.39
C VAL A 94 28.70 12.73 -1.27
N SER A 95 29.92 12.80 -0.71
CA SER A 95 31.15 12.51 -1.44
C SER A 95 31.18 11.06 -1.95
N ARG A 96 30.76 10.10 -1.11
CA ARG A 96 30.65 8.69 -1.51
C ARG A 96 29.61 8.48 -2.62
N ALA A 97 28.45 9.13 -2.54
CA ALA A 97 27.45 9.05 -3.60
C ALA A 97 27.99 9.61 -4.94
N GLN A 98 28.72 10.72 -4.89
CA GLN A 98 29.34 11.33 -6.08
C GLN A 98 30.46 10.47 -6.67
N GLU A 99 31.23 9.77 -5.84
CA GLU A 99 32.24 8.80 -6.28
C GLU A 99 31.59 7.68 -7.12
N ILE A 100 30.51 7.08 -6.60
CA ILE A 100 29.77 6.00 -7.28
C ILE A 100 29.20 6.49 -8.62
N LEU A 101 28.56 7.65 -8.65
CA LEU A 101 28.02 8.24 -9.88
C LEU A 101 29.12 8.60 -10.88
N THR A 102 30.27 9.08 -10.40
CA THR A 102 31.42 9.38 -11.26
C THR A 102 31.93 8.12 -11.94
N ALA A 103 32.15 7.04 -11.17
CA ALA A 103 32.59 5.75 -11.71
C ALA A 103 31.60 5.19 -12.73
N LEU A 104 30.28 5.24 -12.44
CA LEU A 104 29.25 4.81 -13.39
C LEU A 104 29.29 5.61 -14.70
N CYS A 105 29.40 6.94 -14.59
CA CYS A 105 29.43 7.81 -15.76
C CYS A 105 30.74 7.75 -16.55
N ASP A 106 31.86 7.41 -15.91
CA ASP A 106 33.11 7.09 -16.61
C ASP A 106 32.98 5.78 -17.37
N ALA A 107 32.44 4.71 -16.75
CA ALA A 107 32.18 3.45 -17.44
C ALA A 107 31.23 3.61 -18.64
N TYR A 108 30.20 4.46 -18.52
CA TYR A 108 29.29 4.77 -19.64
C TYR A 108 30.01 5.51 -20.78
N ARG A 109 30.79 6.55 -20.46
CA ARG A 109 31.57 7.31 -21.45
C ARG A 109 32.57 6.41 -22.18
N ASP A 110 33.19 5.50 -21.44
CA ASP A 110 34.21 4.59 -21.96
C ASP A 110 33.59 3.39 -22.71
N GLY A 111 32.24 3.35 -22.84
CA GLY A 111 31.52 2.35 -23.63
C GLY A 111 31.47 0.96 -22.98
N LEU A 112 31.67 0.86 -21.68
CA LEU A 112 31.67 -0.40 -20.92
C LEU A 112 30.26 -0.79 -20.46
N VAL A 113 29.40 0.21 -20.22
CA VAL A 113 28.01 0.03 -19.82
C VAL A 113 27.08 0.89 -20.69
N SER A 114 25.79 0.61 -20.61
CA SER A 114 24.73 1.28 -21.35
C SER A 114 23.45 1.38 -20.53
N GLY A 115 22.47 2.11 -21.04
CA GLY A 115 21.19 2.33 -20.39
C GLY A 115 20.53 3.60 -20.92
N ASP A 116 19.21 3.59 -20.97
CA ASP A 116 18.37 4.67 -21.47
C ASP A 116 18.44 5.94 -20.60
N SER A 117 18.69 5.79 -19.29
CA SER A 117 18.84 6.93 -18.38
C SER A 117 20.27 7.49 -18.30
N CYS A 118 21.27 6.77 -18.85
CA CYS A 118 22.69 7.16 -18.72
C CYS A 118 23.00 8.53 -19.30
N ASN A 119 22.45 8.86 -20.48
CA ASN A 119 22.73 10.15 -21.11
C ASN A 119 22.29 11.30 -20.20
N ARG A 120 21.07 11.23 -19.65
CA ARG A 120 20.56 12.24 -18.72
C ARG A 120 21.39 12.31 -17.42
N LEU A 121 21.71 11.16 -16.84
CA LEU A 121 22.48 11.08 -15.59
C LEU A 121 23.91 11.64 -15.74
N CYS A 122 24.54 11.39 -16.88
CA CYS A 122 25.97 11.62 -17.09
C CYS A 122 26.29 12.87 -17.93
N PHE A 123 25.28 13.60 -18.42
CA PHE A 123 25.47 14.75 -19.31
C PHE A 123 26.26 15.89 -18.62
N THR A 124 25.76 16.42 -17.50
CA THR A 124 26.41 17.56 -16.80
C THR A 124 27.38 17.11 -15.72
N ARG A 125 27.22 15.88 -15.20
CA ARG A 125 27.92 15.35 -14.01
C ARG A 125 27.87 16.29 -12.79
N LYS A 126 26.81 17.08 -12.69
CA LYS A 126 26.53 17.97 -11.55
C LYS A 126 25.28 17.46 -10.84
N TRP A 127 25.48 16.56 -9.89
CA TRP A 127 24.40 15.91 -9.17
C TRP A 127 24.06 16.64 -7.86
N VAL A 128 22.79 16.95 -7.66
CA VAL A 128 22.27 17.41 -6.38
C VAL A 128 21.80 16.18 -5.61
N VAL A 129 22.69 15.58 -4.81
CA VAL A 129 22.38 14.42 -3.97
C VAL A 129 21.59 14.90 -2.75
N THR A 130 20.39 14.37 -2.59
CA THR A 130 19.46 14.73 -1.49
C THR A 130 19.38 13.67 -0.42
N ASP A 131 19.55 12.41 -0.79
CA ASP A 131 19.66 11.29 0.15
C ASP A 131 20.58 10.21 -0.41
N TYR A 132 21.16 9.44 0.49
CA TYR A 132 22.10 8.38 0.20
C TYR A 132 22.02 7.29 1.26
N TYR A 133 22.05 6.03 0.80
CA TYR A 133 22.09 4.84 1.63
C TYR A 133 22.98 3.78 0.99
N GLU A 134 23.90 3.21 1.76
CA GLU A 134 24.78 2.11 1.34
C GLU A 134 24.86 1.11 2.51
N ALA A 135 24.32 -0.08 2.30
CA ALA A 135 24.42 -1.21 3.23
C ALA A 135 24.39 -2.53 2.45
N HIS A 136 23.24 -3.22 2.42
CA HIS A 136 23.00 -4.38 1.53
C HIS A 136 22.67 -3.97 0.09
N LYS A 137 22.44 -2.67 -0.12
CA LYS A 137 22.25 -2.05 -1.43
C LYS A 137 22.65 -0.58 -1.37
N THR A 138 22.92 -0.03 -2.54
CA THR A 138 23.18 1.38 -2.80
C THR A 138 21.90 2.05 -3.30
N VAL A 139 21.47 3.11 -2.63
CA VAL A 139 20.36 3.97 -3.06
C VAL A 139 20.85 5.42 -3.07
N ILE A 140 20.70 6.07 -4.23
CA ILE A 140 21.09 7.46 -4.44
C ILE A 140 19.84 8.23 -4.89
N VAL A 141 19.47 9.26 -4.12
CA VAL A 141 18.33 10.12 -4.44
C VAL A 141 18.85 11.46 -4.93
N LEU A 142 18.56 11.76 -6.19
CA LEU A 142 18.99 12.99 -6.85
C LEU A 142 17.81 13.94 -7.04
N LYS A 143 18.11 15.22 -7.01
CA LYS A 143 17.20 16.27 -7.46
C LYS A 143 17.64 16.76 -8.82
N ASP A 144 16.78 16.58 -9.82
CA ASP A 144 16.97 17.06 -11.19
C ASP A 144 15.86 18.07 -11.49
N GLY A 145 16.20 19.36 -11.32
CA GLY A 145 15.22 20.44 -11.35
C GLY A 145 14.15 20.30 -10.26
N GLY A 146 12.89 20.17 -10.69
CA GLY A 146 11.73 19.99 -9.81
C GLY A 146 11.38 18.52 -9.51
N GLN A 147 12.09 17.56 -10.09
CA GLN A 147 11.80 16.14 -9.95
C GLN A 147 12.87 15.42 -9.10
N MET A 148 12.41 14.44 -8.32
CA MET A 148 13.27 13.55 -7.56
C MET A 148 13.48 12.26 -8.36
N THR A 149 14.72 11.83 -8.51
CA THR A 149 15.05 10.56 -9.15
C THR A 149 15.76 9.64 -8.17
N VAL A 150 15.45 8.36 -8.24
CA VAL A 150 15.95 7.36 -7.30
C VAL A 150 16.68 6.29 -8.08
N TYR A 151 18.00 6.26 -7.94
CA TYR A 151 18.84 5.20 -8.48
C TYR A 151 19.14 4.17 -7.41
N LYS A 152 19.02 2.90 -7.77
CA LYS A 152 19.26 1.77 -6.89
C LYS A 152 20.20 0.75 -7.55
N SER A 153 20.98 0.06 -6.73
CA SER A 153 21.72 -1.13 -7.13
C SER A 153 22.14 -1.94 -5.89
N GLU A 154 22.26 -3.26 -5.99
CA GLU A 154 22.78 -4.07 -4.88
C GLU A 154 24.26 -3.81 -4.58
N GLN A 155 25.06 -3.51 -5.61
CA GLN A 155 26.47 -3.18 -5.46
C GLN A 155 26.75 -1.73 -5.86
N PRO A 156 27.75 -1.07 -5.25
CA PRO A 156 28.11 0.30 -5.62
C PRO A 156 28.71 0.35 -7.03
N PHE A 157 29.48 -0.64 -7.46
CA PHE A 157 30.12 -0.65 -8.78
C PHE A 157 29.71 -1.85 -9.64
N TYR A 158 29.67 -1.66 -10.96
CA TYR A 158 29.29 -2.74 -11.89
C TYR A 158 30.31 -3.91 -11.87
N THR A 159 31.56 -3.63 -11.52
CA THR A 159 32.65 -4.61 -11.39
C THR A 159 32.51 -5.52 -10.17
N ASP A 160 31.69 -5.12 -9.19
CA ASP A 160 31.47 -5.91 -7.96
C ASP A 160 30.49 -7.07 -8.20
N PHE A 161 29.78 -7.04 -9.33
CA PHE A 161 28.95 -8.16 -9.74
C PHE A 161 29.80 -9.30 -10.32
N PRO A 162 29.43 -10.55 -10.02
CA PRO A 162 29.98 -11.72 -10.70
C PRO A 162 29.89 -11.55 -12.22
N GLN A 163 31.04 -11.68 -12.89
CA GLN A 163 31.10 -11.64 -14.35
C GLN A 163 30.62 -12.99 -14.88
N ILE A 164 29.45 -12.99 -15.52
CA ILE A 164 28.92 -14.18 -16.19
C ILE A 164 29.76 -14.43 -17.45
N ASP A 165 30.33 -15.64 -17.58
CA ASP A 165 31.04 -16.05 -18.79
C ASP A 165 30.07 -16.04 -19.98
N ASN A 166 30.20 -15.02 -20.83
CA ASN A 166 29.36 -14.73 -21.99
C ASN A 166 29.40 -15.83 -23.07
N SER A 167 30.24 -16.87 -22.94
CA SER A 167 30.35 -17.95 -23.92
C SER A 167 29.28 -19.04 -23.79
N LYS A 168 28.62 -19.19 -22.62
CA LYS A 168 27.66 -20.29 -22.37
C LYS A 168 26.23 -19.85 -22.01
N SER A 169 26.01 -18.59 -21.62
CA SER A 169 24.74 -18.12 -21.05
C SER A 169 23.79 -17.46 -22.06
N TYR A 170 24.29 -17.05 -23.23
CA TYR A 170 23.48 -16.30 -24.21
C TYR A 170 22.33 -17.13 -24.80
N GLU A 171 22.56 -18.41 -25.06
CA GLU A 171 21.50 -19.34 -25.52
C GLU A 171 20.43 -19.59 -24.44
N GLN A 172 20.79 -19.46 -23.16
CA GLN A 172 19.91 -19.80 -22.04
C GLN A 172 19.01 -18.64 -21.57
N TYR A 173 19.41 -17.39 -21.84
CA TYR A 173 18.66 -16.18 -21.45
C TYR A 173 18.11 -15.38 -22.63
N SER A 174 18.44 -15.75 -23.88
CA SER A 174 17.93 -15.15 -25.12
C SER A 174 16.43 -14.82 -25.05
N ASP A 175 15.62 -15.75 -24.55
CA ASP A 175 14.17 -15.63 -24.57
C ASP A 175 13.61 -14.63 -23.56
N MET A 176 14.31 -14.38 -22.44
CA MET A 176 13.94 -13.34 -21.47
C MET A 176 14.34 -11.94 -21.95
N VAL A 177 15.35 -11.87 -22.81
CA VAL A 177 15.96 -10.65 -23.35
C VAL A 177 15.36 -10.26 -24.70
N SER A 178 14.66 -11.17 -25.37
CA SER A 178 14.11 -10.99 -26.71
C SER A 178 13.20 -9.76 -26.92
N PRO A 179 12.40 -9.26 -25.94
CA PRO A 179 11.66 -8.02 -26.15
C PRO A 179 12.53 -6.75 -26.06
N MET A 180 13.81 -6.85 -25.68
CA MET A 180 14.75 -5.72 -25.58
C MET A 180 15.62 -5.54 -26.83
N SER A 181 15.61 -6.49 -27.76
CA SER A 181 16.43 -6.44 -28.98
C SER A 181 15.61 -6.82 -30.21
N ALA A 182 14.62 -6.01 -30.55
CA ALA A 182 14.00 -6.08 -31.87
C ALA A 182 14.97 -5.48 -32.91
N GLY A 183 15.87 -6.31 -33.46
CA GLY A 183 16.47 -6.06 -34.78
C GLY A 183 17.99 -5.87 -34.88
N GLU A 184 18.70 -5.61 -33.79
CA GLU A 184 20.18 -5.48 -33.80
C GLU A 184 20.80 -6.37 -32.71
N GLY A 185 21.94 -7.00 -33.02
CA GLY A 185 22.65 -7.85 -32.06
C GLY A 185 23.06 -7.06 -30.82
N MET A 186 22.77 -7.59 -29.63
CA MET A 186 23.06 -6.94 -28.35
C MET A 186 24.56 -6.66 -28.18
N THR A 187 24.93 -5.38 -28.06
CA THR A 187 26.33 -4.94 -27.97
C THR A 187 26.96 -5.38 -26.64
N GLN A 188 28.29 -5.47 -26.56
CA GLN A 188 28.98 -5.95 -25.34
C GLN A 188 28.64 -5.13 -24.09
N ARG A 189 28.45 -3.82 -24.22
CA ARG A 189 28.02 -2.92 -23.13
C ARG A 189 26.59 -3.20 -22.66
N ASP A 190 25.70 -3.56 -23.59
CA ASP A 190 24.33 -3.95 -23.27
C ASP A 190 24.33 -5.29 -22.53
N ARG A 191 25.16 -6.25 -22.96
CA ARG A 191 25.32 -7.53 -22.25
C ARG A 191 25.84 -7.32 -20.84
N THR A 192 26.83 -6.45 -20.69
CA THR A 192 27.44 -6.15 -19.38
C THR A 192 26.39 -5.54 -18.44
N SER A 193 25.71 -4.49 -18.88
CA SER A 193 24.68 -3.81 -18.09
C SER A 193 23.54 -4.76 -17.72
N LEU A 194 23.02 -5.49 -18.71
CA LEU A 194 21.95 -6.45 -18.51
C LEU A 194 22.35 -7.58 -17.54
N SER A 195 23.55 -8.15 -17.71
CA SER A 195 24.10 -9.19 -16.84
C SER A 195 24.15 -8.72 -15.38
N THR A 196 24.54 -7.47 -15.12
CA THR A 196 24.57 -6.91 -13.76
C THR A 196 23.17 -6.64 -13.20
N LEU A 197 22.21 -6.24 -14.05
CA LEU A 197 20.83 -5.96 -13.64
C LEU A 197 20.04 -7.23 -13.29
N ILE A 198 20.15 -8.28 -14.10
CA ILE A 198 19.42 -9.55 -13.87
C ILE A 198 19.94 -10.33 -12.66
N GLN A 199 21.11 -9.98 -12.13
CA GLN A 199 21.62 -10.58 -10.90
C GLN A 199 20.92 -10.05 -9.65
N GLN A 200 20.16 -8.94 -9.78
CA GLN A 200 19.52 -8.24 -8.67
C GLN A 200 18.03 -8.64 -8.59
N PRO A 201 17.60 -9.41 -7.57
CA PRO A 201 16.21 -9.86 -7.45
C PRO A 201 15.20 -8.73 -7.36
N GLU A 202 15.53 -7.61 -6.69
CA GLU A 202 14.63 -6.44 -6.60
C GLU A 202 14.34 -5.85 -8.00
N PHE A 203 15.36 -5.75 -8.86
CA PHE A 203 15.20 -5.27 -10.24
C PHE A 203 14.28 -6.19 -11.05
N ILE A 204 14.52 -7.51 -10.99
CA ILE A 204 13.68 -8.50 -11.68
C ILE A 204 12.23 -8.40 -11.18
N LEU A 205 12.02 -8.33 -9.87
CA LEU A 205 10.70 -8.21 -9.27
C LEU A 205 9.96 -6.97 -9.79
N PHE A 206 10.62 -5.82 -9.83
CA PHE A 206 10.04 -4.56 -10.30
C PHE A 206 9.75 -4.58 -11.80
N ARG A 207 10.53 -5.35 -12.58
CA ARG A 207 10.31 -5.56 -14.01
C ARG A 207 9.14 -6.51 -14.29
N LEU A 208 8.91 -7.53 -13.45
CA LEU A 208 7.88 -8.55 -13.64
C LEU A 208 6.49 -8.12 -13.13
N LEU A 209 6.42 -7.33 -12.06
CA LEU A 209 5.16 -6.95 -11.41
C LEU A 209 4.59 -5.55 -11.74
N PRO A 210 5.01 -4.78 -12.76
CA PRO A 210 4.56 -3.39 -12.91
C PRO A 210 3.05 -3.28 -13.16
N LEU A 211 2.44 -4.26 -13.85
CA LEU A 211 1.00 -4.27 -14.13
C LEU A 211 0.14 -4.47 -12.87
N THR A 212 0.72 -5.08 -11.83
CA THR A 212 0.02 -5.30 -10.56
C THR A 212 -0.07 -4.05 -9.70
N ARG A 213 0.72 -3.00 -10.03
CA ARG A 213 0.85 -1.75 -9.26
C ARG A 213 1.34 -1.91 -7.82
N VAL A 214 1.79 -3.09 -7.40
CA VAL A 214 2.34 -3.32 -6.05
C VAL A 214 3.82 -3.00 -5.93
N THR A 215 4.52 -2.81 -7.04
CA THR A 215 5.94 -2.44 -7.08
C THR A 215 6.11 -1.02 -7.63
N PRO A 216 7.25 -0.36 -7.38
CA PRO A 216 7.60 0.90 -8.02
C PRO A 216 7.68 0.72 -9.54
N LYS A 217 7.28 1.75 -10.27
CA LYS A 217 7.56 1.84 -11.71
C LYS A 217 9.06 1.96 -11.94
N LEU A 218 9.59 1.09 -12.80
CA LEU A 218 10.92 1.22 -13.35
C LEU A 218 10.91 2.31 -14.43
N ILE A 219 11.71 3.36 -14.25
CA ILE A 219 11.79 4.50 -15.17
C ILE A 219 12.84 4.24 -16.25
N GLY A 220 14.00 3.72 -15.86
CA GLY A 220 15.13 3.50 -16.76
C GLY A 220 16.28 2.81 -16.06
N THR A 221 17.41 2.69 -16.75
CA THR A 221 18.63 2.00 -16.29
C THR A 221 19.87 2.77 -16.70
N CYS A 222 20.95 2.59 -15.94
CA CYS A 222 22.28 2.99 -16.36
C CYS A 222 23.31 2.03 -15.75
N GLY A 223 23.93 1.19 -16.60
CA GLY A 223 24.81 0.12 -16.16
C GLY A 223 24.11 -0.84 -15.20
N HIS A 224 24.71 -1.04 -14.03
CA HIS A 224 24.17 -1.86 -12.95
C HIS A 224 23.11 -1.16 -12.10
N MET A 225 22.92 0.15 -12.26
CA MET A 225 21.93 0.92 -11.52
C MET A 225 20.62 1.01 -12.29
N TYR A 226 19.51 0.95 -11.58
CA TYR A 226 18.18 1.14 -12.13
C TYR A 226 17.46 2.32 -11.46
N GLU A 227 16.74 3.08 -12.28
CA GLU A 227 15.95 4.22 -11.86
C GLU A 227 14.50 3.79 -11.60
N VAL A 228 13.97 4.18 -10.44
CA VAL A 228 12.56 3.96 -10.08
C VAL A 228 11.86 5.28 -9.81
N GLU A 229 10.53 5.25 -9.88
CA GLU A 229 9.70 6.37 -9.44
C GLU A 229 10.03 6.77 -8.00
N SER A 230 9.96 8.08 -7.72
CA SER A 230 10.13 8.58 -6.37
C SER A 230 8.93 8.22 -5.51
N LEU A 231 9.21 7.63 -4.34
CA LEU A 231 8.21 7.21 -3.38
C LEU A 231 8.49 7.86 -2.03
N VAL A 232 7.42 8.18 -1.32
CA VAL A 232 7.51 8.59 0.08
C VAL A 232 7.53 7.32 0.94
N ALA A 233 8.64 7.09 1.64
CA ALA A 233 8.75 5.96 2.55
C ALA A 233 7.59 5.97 3.56
N PHE A 234 6.89 4.85 3.68
CA PHE A 234 5.73 4.77 4.53
C PHE A 234 6.16 4.67 5.99
N ARG A 235 5.70 5.61 6.81
CA ARG A 235 5.89 5.59 8.25
C ARG A 235 4.54 5.77 8.91
N MET A 236 4.21 4.86 9.82
CA MET A 236 3.00 4.95 10.61
C MET A 236 3.01 6.24 11.44
N LYS A 237 2.06 7.12 11.14
CA LYS A 237 1.81 8.39 11.82
C LYS A 237 0.33 8.48 12.17
N GLY A 238 -0.02 9.30 13.17
CA GLY A 238 -1.39 9.36 13.71
C GLY A 238 -2.48 9.58 12.66
N TYR A 239 -2.23 10.41 11.64
CA TYR A 239 -3.21 10.69 10.58
C TYR A 239 -3.49 9.48 9.67
N TYR A 240 -2.56 8.52 9.54
CA TYR A 240 -2.81 7.29 8.77
C TYR A 240 -3.78 6.33 9.48
N MET A 241 -4.06 6.53 10.77
CA MET A 241 -5.04 5.71 11.50
C MET A 241 -6.46 5.87 10.94
N ASN A 242 -6.77 7.03 10.35
CA ASN A 242 -8.05 7.26 9.67
C ASN A 242 -8.15 6.46 8.35
N LEU A 243 -7.01 6.04 7.78
CA LEU A 243 -6.92 5.28 6.54
C LEU A 243 -6.61 3.79 6.76
N LYS A 244 -6.53 3.32 8.01
CA LYS A 244 -6.13 1.94 8.34
C LYS A 244 -6.93 0.87 7.61
N GLY A 245 -8.22 1.12 7.36
CA GLY A 245 -9.08 0.20 6.59
C GLY A 245 -8.64 0.07 5.12
N LYS A 246 -8.28 1.18 4.47
CA LYS A 246 -7.76 1.18 3.10
C LYS A 246 -6.36 0.55 3.05
N ILE A 247 -5.50 0.88 4.01
CA ILE A 247 -4.16 0.27 4.14
C ILE A 247 -4.28 -1.24 4.30
N LEU A 248 -5.19 -1.73 5.16
CA LEU A 248 -5.46 -3.15 5.35
C LEU A 248 -5.82 -3.86 4.04
N VAL A 249 -6.69 -3.26 3.23
CA VAL A 249 -7.09 -3.82 1.93
C VAL A 249 -5.89 -3.95 1.00
N HIS A 250 -5.01 -2.94 0.95
CA HIS A 250 -3.78 -3.04 0.15
C HIS A 250 -2.82 -4.10 0.69
N LEU A 251 -2.56 -4.12 2.00
CA LEU A 251 -1.66 -5.11 2.61
C LEU A 251 -2.11 -6.54 2.33
N MET A 252 -3.39 -6.83 2.58
CA MET A 252 -3.93 -8.17 2.37
C MET A 252 -4.11 -8.50 0.90
N GLY A 253 -4.35 -7.50 0.05
CA GLY A 253 -4.25 -7.65 -1.41
C GLY A 253 -2.83 -8.05 -1.83
N THR A 254 -1.79 -7.50 -1.21
CA THR A 254 -0.39 -7.75 -1.60
C THR A 254 -0.03 -9.15 -1.21
N LEU A 255 -0.37 -9.53 0.02
CA LEU A 255 -0.27 -10.90 0.48
C LEU A 255 -0.94 -11.89 -0.48
N LYS A 256 -2.18 -11.60 -0.90
CA LYS A 256 -2.94 -12.47 -1.82
C LYS A 256 -2.27 -12.58 -3.19
N LEU A 257 -1.77 -11.47 -3.73
CA LEU A 257 -1.02 -11.47 -4.99
C LEU A 257 0.24 -12.33 -4.89
N LEU A 258 1.03 -12.19 -3.81
CA LEU A 258 2.24 -12.99 -3.62
C LEU A 258 1.91 -14.48 -3.53
N TYR A 259 0.79 -14.83 -2.91
CA TYR A 259 0.31 -16.21 -2.79
C TYR A 259 -0.10 -16.84 -4.15
N GLU A 260 -0.69 -16.06 -5.06
CA GLU A 260 -1.20 -16.56 -6.35
C GLU A 260 -0.23 -16.36 -7.53
N PHE A 261 0.99 -15.88 -7.27
CA PHE A 261 1.95 -15.58 -8.32
C PHE A 261 2.37 -16.82 -9.12
N LEU A 262 2.09 -16.83 -10.43
CA LEU A 262 2.60 -17.75 -11.48
C LEU A 262 2.83 -19.23 -11.08
N ASN A 263 1.93 -19.84 -10.30
CA ASN A 263 2.08 -21.19 -9.76
C ASN A 263 3.31 -21.42 -8.87
N GLU A 264 4.03 -20.35 -8.50
CA GLU A 264 5.15 -20.37 -7.57
C GLU A 264 5.03 -19.16 -6.62
N PRO A 265 4.46 -19.35 -5.41
CA PRO A 265 4.22 -18.27 -4.48
C PRO A 265 5.50 -17.49 -4.13
N LEU A 266 5.38 -16.17 -4.07
CA LEU A 266 6.44 -15.29 -3.63
C LEU A 266 6.46 -15.21 -2.09
N GLN A 267 7.64 -15.37 -1.53
CA GLN A 267 7.93 -15.40 -0.09
C GLN A 267 8.61 -14.09 0.28
N TRP A 268 7.96 -13.28 1.11
CA TRP A 268 8.52 -12.02 1.55
C TRP A 268 9.09 -12.16 2.96
N CYS A 269 10.41 -11.98 3.05
CA CYS A 269 11.20 -12.22 4.25
C CYS A 269 11.64 -10.92 4.95
N ALA A 270 11.10 -9.77 4.56
CA ALA A 270 11.44 -8.48 5.17
C ALA A 270 10.19 -7.59 5.31
N VAL A 271 9.18 -8.14 5.98
CA VAL A 271 7.87 -7.53 6.12
C VAL A 271 7.93 -6.45 7.19
N LYS A 272 7.92 -5.19 6.78
CA LYS A 272 7.86 -4.04 7.69
C LYS A 272 7.33 -2.80 6.96
N PHE A 273 6.77 -1.85 7.70
CA PHE A 273 6.19 -0.64 7.11
C PHE A 273 7.22 0.21 6.38
N GLU A 274 8.46 0.20 6.84
CA GLU A 274 9.58 0.96 6.27
C GLU A 274 9.99 0.45 4.87
N ASN A 275 9.64 -0.79 4.55
CA ASN A 275 9.85 -1.40 3.23
C ASN A 275 8.68 -1.13 2.26
N LEU A 276 7.70 -0.35 2.69
CA LEU A 276 6.55 0.05 1.91
C LEU A 276 6.65 1.56 1.60
N GLY A 277 6.14 1.96 0.45
CA GLY A 277 6.16 3.35 -0.01
C GLY A 277 4.81 3.82 -0.50
N LEU A 278 4.61 5.13 -0.49
CA LEU A 278 3.48 5.80 -1.12
C LEU A 278 3.96 6.53 -2.36
N SER A 279 3.30 6.27 -3.50
CA SER A 279 3.51 7.06 -4.71
C SER A 279 3.02 8.49 -4.48
N ALA A 280 3.84 9.45 -4.92
CA ALA A 280 3.49 10.88 -4.86
C ALA A 280 2.43 11.24 -5.92
N ASP A 281 2.33 10.46 -6.99
CA ASP A 281 1.41 10.70 -8.10
C ASP A 281 -0.02 10.22 -7.77
N TYR A 282 -1.02 10.95 -8.28
CA TYR A 282 -2.42 10.51 -8.20
C TYR A 282 -2.78 9.51 -9.31
N PRO A 283 -3.57 8.45 -8.98
CA PRO A 283 -4.01 8.09 -7.64
C PRO A 283 -2.86 7.54 -6.78
N LYS A 284 -2.81 7.94 -5.50
CA LYS A 284 -1.78 7.47 -4.57
C LYS A 284 -1.81 5.95 -4.48
N ARG A 285 -0.65 5.32 -4.66
CA ARG A 285 -0.47 3.87 -4.59
C ARG A 285 0.37 3.50 -3.38
N PHE A 286 -0.02 2.43 -2.73
CA PHE A 286 0.75 1.82 -1.65
C PHE A 286 1.54 0.63 -2.24
N VAL A 287 2.86 0.70 -2.21
CA VAL A 287 3.74 -0.20 -2.95
C VAL A 287 4.84 -0.79 -2.08
N LEU A 288 5.32 -1.96 -2.47
CA LEU A 288 6.51 -2.61 -1.96
C LEU A 288 7.75 -1.91 -2.53
N MET A 289 8.26 -0.90 -1.82
CA MET A 289 9.41 -0.13 -2.29
C MET A 289 10.75 -0.83 -2.09
N ASP A 290 10.78 -1.87 -1.25
CA ASP A 290 11.95 -2.68 -0.95
C ASP A 290 11.63 -4.17 -1.19
N GLY A 291 12.20 -4.72 -2.26
CA GLY A 291 11.89 -6.06 -2.76
C GLY A 291 13.08 -7.02 -2.74
N ASP A 292 14.18 -6.65 -2.09
CA ASP A 292 15.44 -7.41 -2.03
C ASP A 292 15.29 -8.81 -1.41
N MET A 293 14.40 -8.92 -0.41
CA MET A 293 14.10 -10.14 0.33
C MET A 293 12.73 -10.71 -0.06
N VAL A 294 12.38 -10.64 -1.34
CA VAL A 294 11.24 -11.34 -1.93
C VAL A 294 11.77 -12.44 -2.84
N TYR A 295 11.48 -13.67 -2.48
CA TYR A 295 12.01 -14.84 -3.16
C TYR A 295 10.87 -15.69 -3.71
N THR A 296 11.13 -16.44 -4.79
CA THR A 296 10.24 -17.55 -5.11
C THR A 296 10.34 -18.63 -4.04
N GLN A 297 9.29 -19.44 -3.87
CA GLN A 297 9.31 -20.55 -2.92
C GLN A 297 10.52 -21.47 -3.13
N SER A 298 10.87 -21.79 -4.39
CA SER A 298 11.99 -22.68 -4.69
C SER A 298 13.33 -22.03 -4.34
N LYS A 299 13.49 -20.73 -4.64
CA LYS A 299 14.71 -19.98 -4.29
C LYS A 299 14.87 -19.87 -2.78
N LEU A 300 13.81 -19.57 -2.02
CA LEU A 300 13.89 -19.53 -0.57
C LEU A 300 14.26 -20.91 0.00
N ASN A 301 13.61 -21.96 -0.49
CA ASN A 301 13.90 -23.33 -0.06
C ASN A 301 15.34 -23.74 -0.36
N SER A 302 15.94 -23.33 -1.48
CA SER A 302 17.34 -23.64 -1.78
C SER A 302 18.34 -22.86 -0.93
N MET A 303 17.95 -21.71 -0.40
CA MET A 303 18.76 -20.94 0.55
C MET A 303 18.67 -21.47 1.99
N LEU A 304 17.53 -22.09 2.35
CA LEU A 304 17.31 -22.67 3.68
C LEU A 304 17.76 -24.14 3.74
N LYS A 305 17.22 -25.00 2.88
CA LYS A 305 17.43 -26.46 2.96
C LYS A 305 18.90 -26.80 2.78
N GLY A 306 19.44 -27.58 3.73
CA GLY A 306 20.84 -28.00 3.71
C GLY A 306 21.83 -27.00 4.31
N LYS A 307 21.37 -25.82 4.74
CA LYS A 307 22.19 -24.92 5.56
C LYS A 307 22.45 -25.59 6.93
N PRO A 308 23.71 -25.66 7.40
CA PRO A 308 24.02 -26.23 8.70
C PRO A 308 23.47 -25.33 9.83
N CYS A 309 22.97 -25.95 10.90
CA CYS A 309 22.38 -25.28 12.05
C CYS A 309 22.62 -26.04 13.35
N VAL A 310 22.55 -25.33 14.47
CA VAL A 310 22.54 -25.91 15.83
C VAL A 310 21.17 -25.72 16.47
N LYS A 311 20.48 -24.62 16.15
CA LYS A 311 19.16 -24.26 16.67
C LYS A 311 18.32 -23.57 15.58
N ASP A 312 17.01 -23.48 15.82
CA ASP A 312 16.06 -22.91 14.87
C ASP A 312 16.39 -21.47 14.46
N GLU A 313 17.00 -20.66 15.35
CA GLU A 313 17.37 -19.28 15.02
C GLU A 313 18.46 -19.17 13.96
N ASP A 314 19.26 -20.22 13.77
CA ASP A 314 20.27 -20.29 12.70
C ASP A 314 19.61 -20.45 11.32
N CYS A 315 18.35 -20.91 11.30
CA CYS A 315 17.52 -21.17 10.12
C CYS A 315 16.58 -20.02 9.79
N ARG A 316 17.08 -18.78 9.88
CA ARG A 316 16.32 -17.58 9.55
C ARG A 316 16.93 -16.82 8.37
N ILE A 317 16.06 -16.35 7.49
CA ILE A 317 16.36 -15.34 6.47
C ILE A 317 15.35 -14.23 6.71
N GLY A 318 15.78 -13.16 7.40
CA GLY A 318 14.87 -12.12 7.88
C GLY A 318 13.69 -12.70 8.67
N ASP A 319 12.49 -12.53 8.13
CA ASP A 319 11.20 -12.94 8.71
C ASP A 319 10.76 -14.34 8.29
N CYS A 320 11.48 -14.95 7.37
CA CYS A 320 11.27 -16.34 6.99
C CYS A 320 12.02 -17.24 7.97
N GLU A 321 11.26 -18.03 8.71
CA GLU A 321 11.76 -18.94 9.74
C GLU A 321 11.67 -20.38 9.25
N ALA A 322 12.64 -21.20 9.64
CA ALA A 322 12.66 -22.64 9.41
C ALA A 322 13.14 -23.35 10.69
N ARG A 323 13.02 -24.68 10.72
CA ARG A 323 13.45 -25.50 11.86
C ARG A 323 14.82 -26.11 11.60
N CYS A 324 15.62 -26.21 12.64
CA CYS A 324 16.82 -27.02 12.63
C CYS A 324 16.43 -28.49 12.85
N THR A 325 16.71 -29.33 11.87
CA THR A 325 16.38 -30.75 11.92
C THR A 325 17.38 -31.54 12.78
N ALA A 326 17.04 -32.78 13.12
CA ALA A 326 17.95 -33.67 13.86
C ALA A 326 19.27 -33.93 13.11
N ASP A 327 19.30 -33.75 11.78
CA ASP A 327 20.48 -33.89 10.94
C ASP A 327 21.38 -32.64 10.96
N LEU A 328 21.13 -31.69 11.86
CA LEU A 328 21.84 -30.40 11.97
C LEU A 328 21.78 -29.57 10.67
N THR A 329 20.67 -29.70 9.95
CA THR A 329 20.39 -28.91 8.74
C THR A 329 19.02 -28.25 8.82
N CYS A 330 18.90 -27.08 8.21
CA CYS A 330 17.63 -26.35 8.18
C CYS A 330 16.59 -27.04 7.29
N SER A 331 15.33 -27.00 7.71
CA SER A 331 14.17 -27.40 6.93
C SER A 331 13.81 -26.37 5.86
N GLY A 332 12.71 -26.60 5.13
CA GLY A 332 12.02 -25.51 4.42
C GLY A 332 11.39 -24.52 5.41
N ARG A 333 10.89 -23.39 4.88
CA ARG A 333 10.18 -22.37 5.66
C ARG A 333 9.04 -23.00 6.48
N SER A 334 8.96 -22.66 7.77
CA SER A 334 7.98 -23.19 8.72
C SER A 334 6.86 -22.21 9.08
N ASN A 335 7.07 -20.91 8.87
CA ASN A 335 6.02 -19.89 9.00
C ASN A 335 5.53 -19.45 7.61
N GLU A 336 4.34 -18.87 7.51
CA GLU A 336 3.77 -18.40 6.24
C GLU A 336 3.75 -16.87 6.15
N ASN A 337 3.68 -16.31 4.92
CA ASN A 337 3.55 -14.86 4.74
C ASN A 337 2.34 -14.28 5.51
N LEU A 338 1.23 -15.02 5.58
CA LEU A 338 0.02 -14.57 6.29
C LEU A 338 0.33 -14.27 7.76
N GLU A 339 1.02 -15.18 8.43
CA GLU A 339 1.35 -15.05 9.85
C GLU A 339 2.24 -13.83 10.09
N VAL A 340 3.27 -13.66 9.24
CA VAL A 340 4.19 -12.52 9.32
C VAL A 340 3.47 -11.19 9.06
N PHE A 341 2.59 -11.13 8.05
CA PHE A 341 1.79 -9.92 7.76
C PHE A 341 0.87 -9.57 8.93
N CYS A 342 0.22 -10.58 9.50
CA CYS A 342 -0.69 -10.41 10.63
C CYS A 342 0.05 -9.86 11.85
N ASP A 343 1.19 -10.46 12.21
CA ASP A 343 2.01 -10.03 13.34
C ASP A 343 2.59 -8.63 13.13
N LYS A 344 3.28 -8.43 12.00
CA LYS A 344 4.11 -7.23 11.81
C LYS A 344 3.37 -6.00 11.33
N LEU A 345 2.25 -6.18 10.63
CA LEU A 345 1.53 -5.07 10.00
C LEU A 345 0.10 -4.94 10.52
N VAL A 346 -0.72 -6.00 10.42
CA VAL A 346 -2.15 -5.92 10.75
C VAL A 346 -2.38 -5.68 12.24
N ASN A 347 -1.70 -6.44 13.11
CA ASN A 347 -1.81 -6.27 14.56
C ASN A 347 -1.32 -4.89 15.01
N LYS A 348 -0.30 -4.31 14.34
CA LYS A 348 0.14 -2.94 14.61
C LYS A 348 -0.90 -1.88 14.23
N LEU A 349 -1.77 -2.15 13.25
CA LEU A 349 -2.81 -1.23 12.79
C LEU A 349 -4.11 -1.34 13.61
N PHE A 350 -4.46 -2.55 14.05
CA PHE A 350 -5.78 -2.83 14.64
C PHE A 350 -5.73 -3.31 16.08
N GLY A 351 -4.57 -3.74 16.60
CA GLY A 351 -4.44 -4.32 17.93
C GLY A 351 -5.43 -5.47 18.11
N ASN A 352 -6.19 -5.44 19.22
CA ASN A 352 -7.24 -6.42 19.51
C ASN A 352 -8.60 -6.07 18.88
N ASN A 353 -8.71 -4.95 18.16
CA ASN A 353 -9.98 -4.48 17.60
C ASN A 353 -10.22 -5.10 16.22
N TRP A 354 -10.83 -6.27 16.20
CA TRP A 354 -11.24 -6.96 14.98
C TRP A 354 -12.69 -7.44 15.04
N SER A 355 -13.26 -7.72 13.87
CA SER A 355 -14.63 -8.22 13.72
C SER A 355 -14.63 -9.40 12.75
N ARG A 356 -15.41 -10.44 13.04
CA ARG A 356 -15.64 -11.58 12.14
C ARG A 356 -16.24 -11.17 10.79
N ASN A 357 -16.90 -10.01 10.73
CA ASN A 357 -17.49 -9.48 9.49
C ASN A 357 -16.42 -8.92 8.53
N ASN A 358 -15.24 -8.58 9.05
CA ASN A 358 -14.12 -8.16 8.21
C ASN A 358 -13.25 -9.36 7.87
N LYS A 359 -13.45 -9.94 6.70
CA LYS A 359 -12.70 -11.11 6.20
C LYS A 359 -11.17 -10.94 6.26
N TYR A 360 -10.66 -9.72 6.10
CA TYR A 360 -9.22 -9.43 6.11
C TYR A 360 -8.64 -9.57 7.51
N LEU A 361 -9.34 -9.05 8.53
CA LEU A 361 -8.95 -9.22 9.92
C LEU A 361 -9.22 -10.65 10.40
N LEU A 362 -10.35 -11.25 9.97
CA LEU A 362 -10.66 -12.65 10.27
C LEU A 362 -9.55 -13.58 9.75
N ALA A 363 -8.99 -13.30 8.58
CA ALA A 363 -7.87 -14.06 8.05
C ALA A 363 -6.63 -14.01 8.95
N CYS A 364 -6.49 -13.07 9.89
CA CYS A 364 -5.41 -13.05 10.88
C CYS A 364 -5.74 -13.75 12.21
N HIS A 365 -7.01 -13.74 12.61
CA HIS A 365 -7.43 -14.23 13.93
C HIS A 365 -8.15 -15.59 13.90
N ASP A 366 -8.52 -16.10 12.73
CA ASP A 366 -9.12 -17.42 12.61
C ASP A 366 -8.10 -18.54 12.81
N THR A 367 -8.23 -19.25 13.93
CA THR A 367 -7.42 -20.43 14.28
C THR A 367 -8.12 -21.75 13.94
N GLY A 368 -9.40 -21.72 13.51
CA GLY A 368 -10.20 -22.91 13.22
C GLY A 368 -10.08 -23.42 11.79
N SER A 369 -9.58 -22.60 10.87
CA SER A 369 -9.37 -22.96 9.47
C SER A 369 -7.88 -22.95 9.09
N ASN A 370 -7.51 -23.76 8.09
CA ASN A 370 -6.15 -23.78 7.58
C ASN A 370 -5.82 -22.49 6.81
N ILE A 371 -4.52 -22.17 6.71
CA ILE A 371 -4.02 -20.93 6.09
C ILE A 371 -4.46 -20.82 4.63
N THR A 372 -4.42 -21.92 3.87
CA THR A 372 -4.88 -21.96 2.48
C THR A 372 -6.33 -21.51 2.33
N LYS A 373 -7.24 -22.01 3.18
CA LYS A 373 -8.65 -21.60 3.14
C LYS A 373 -8.79 -20.12 3.49
N ARG A 374 -8.10 -19.65 4.52
CA ARG A 374 -8.08 -18.23 4.92
C ARG A 374 -7.64 -17.33 3.76
N LEU A 375 -6.59 -17.71 3.04
CA LEU A 375 -6.08 -16.98 1.88
C LEU A 375 -7.01 -17.08 0.67
N ASN A 376 -7.71 -18.20 0.47
CA ASN A 376 -8.68 -18.36 -0.62
C ASN A 376 -9.95 -17.51 -0.40
N ASP A 377 -10.35 -17.32 0.85
CA ASP A 377 -11.49 -16.47 1.22
C ASP A 377 -11.19 -14.96 1.06
N LEU A 378 -9.90 -14.59 0.98
CA LEU A 378 -9.50 -13.24 0.58
C LEU A 378 -9.80 -13.04 -0.90
N ARG A 379 -10.83 -12.23 -1.20
CA ARG A 379 -11.01 -11.74 -2.59
C ARG A 379 -9.84 -10.83 -2.94
N LEU A 380 -9.22 -11.07 -4.10
CA LEU A 380 -8.42 -10.06 -4.79
C LEU A 380 -9.30 -8.81 -4.99
N THR A 381 -9.02 -7.74 -4.26
CA THR A 381 -9.59 -6.42 -4.54
C THR A 381 -8.66 -5.75 -5.55
N TRP A 382 -9.01 -5.84 -6.83
CA TRP A 382 -8.22 -5.36 -7.97
C TRP A 382 -8.06 -3.83 -8.02
N SER A 383 -8.51 -3.08 -7.01
CA SER A 383 -8.33 -1.64 -6.93
C SER A 383 -7.16 -1.28 -6.03
N TRP A 384 -5.95 -1.28 -6.59
CA TRP A 384 -4.74 -0.71 -5.98
C TRP A 384 -4.72 0.82 -5.93
N ASN A 385 -5.89 1.44 -6.12
CA ASN A 385 -6.06 2.88 -6.00
C ASN A 385 -6.57 3.15 -4.59
N LEU A 386 -5.83 3.94 -3.81
CA LEU A 386 -6.42 4.67 -2.69
C LEU A 386 -7.30 5.77 -3.30
N ALA A 387 -8.55 5.43 -3.67
CA ALA A 387 -9.52 6.48 -3.96
C ALA A 387 -9.71 7.28 -2.66
N ASP A 388 -9.37 8.56 -2.70
CA ASP A 388 -9.47 9.56 -1.63
C ASP A 388 -8.56 9.33 -0.41
N VAL A 389 -7.31 9.80 -0.53
CA VAL A 389 -6.61 10.46 0.59
C VAL A 389 -6.86 11.95 0.47
#